data_AF-A0P480-F1
#
_entry.id   AF-A0P480-F1
#
_cell.length_a   1.000
_cell.length_b   1.000
_cell.length_c   1.000
_cell.angle_alpha   90.00
_cell.angle_beta   90.00
_cell.angle_gamma   90.00
#
_symmetry.space_group_name_H-M   'P 1'
#
loop_
_entity.id
_entity.type
_entity.pdbx_description
1 polymer ?
#
loop_
_entity_poly.entity_id
_entity_poly.type
_entity_poly.pdbx_seq_one_letter_code
_entity_poly.pdbx_strand_id
1 'polypeptide(L)'
;MDVRLTRRVVEIFHEHRRVASHVRRLQRSGHVTVAAHMPKTHQHYANTTPASLVERTGRIGVNTATLVERLMRERRHPQQRYRAAMRILSLSPRYGRERLEAACARAPNIKALSYSSVNAILKFGLDRADLMAEPAKPTPAHKNIRGSAYYQ
;
A
#
# COMPACT_ATOMS: atom_id res chain seq x y z
N MET A 1 -26.92 -3.27 30.30
CA MET A 1 -26.50 -2.39 29.19
C MET A 1 -27.78 -2.00 28.50
N ASP A 2 -28.10 -0.71 28.49
CA ASP A 2 -29.40 -0.22 28.02
C ASP A 2 -29.21 0.68 26.80
N VAL A 3 -30.14 0.63 25.86
CA VAL A 3 -30.06 1.40 24.62
C VAL A 3 -31.30 2.28 24.50
N ARG A 4 -31.10 3.60 24.35
CA ARG A 4 -32.17 4.55 24.07
C ARG A 4 -32.14 4.97 22.62
N LEU A 5 -33.24 4.72 21.91
CA LEU A 5 -33.41 5.08 20.50
C LEU A 5 -34.27 6.33 20.39
N THR A 6 -33.72 7.37 19.75
CA THR A 6 -34.47 8.58 19.39
C THR A 6 -34.59 8.70 17.87
N ARG A 7 -35.30 9.74 17.39
CA ARG A 7 -35.40 10.03 15.95
C ARG A 7 -34.04 10.30 15.30
N ARG A 8 -33.09 10.90 16.03
CA ARG A 8 -31.81 11.38 15.50
C ARG A 8 -30.57 10.72 16.09
N VAL A 9 -30.69 10.03 17.21
CA VAL A 9 -29.54 9.53 17.99
C VAL A 9 -29.85 8.17 18.61
N VAL A 10 -28.82 7.32 18.68
CA VAL A 10 -28.78 6.08 19.45
C VAL A 10 -27.83 6.32 20.63
N GLU A 11 -28.32 6.18 21.85
CA GLU A 11 -27.53 6.33 23.07
C GLU A 11 -27.38 4.99 23.78
N ILE A 12 -26.20 4.74 24.34
CA ILE A 12 -25.86 3.51 25.07
C ILE A 12 -25.56 3.87 26.51
N PHE A 13 -26.15 3.12 27.44
CA PHE A 13 -26.03 3.32 28.87
C PHE A 13 -25.48 2.06 29.56
N HIS A 14 -24.64 2.28 30.56
CA HIS A 14 -24.15 1.27 31.50
C HIS A 14 -24.38 1.80 32.92
N GLU A 15 -25.06 1.02 33.76
CA GLU A 15 -25.38 1.43 35.15
C GLU A 15 -26.03 2.84 35.23
N HIS A 16 -27.02 3.10 34.37
CA HIS A 16 -27.72 4.39 34.26
C HIS A 16 -26.85 5.59 33.84
N ARG A 17 -25.57 5.38 33.50
CA ARG A 17 -24.67 6.40 32.94
C ARG A 17 -24.55 6.24 31.43
N ARG A 18 -24.66 7.34 30.68
CA ARG A 18 -24.49 7.33 29.22
C ARG A 18 -23.00 7.15 28.88
N VAL A 19 -22.67 6.05 28.23
CA VAL A 19 -21.30 5.70 27.84
C VAL A 19 -21.00 6.01 26.37
N ALA A 20 -22.02 6.08 25.50
CA ALA A 20 -21.85 6.43 24.10
C ALA A 20 -23.11 7.04 23.48
N SER A 21 -22.92 7.83 22.42
CA SER A 21 -24.00 8.47 21.65
C SER A 21 -23.60 8.53 20.17
N HIS A 22 -24.48 8.07 19.29
CA HIS A 22 -24.24 7.96 17.85
C HIS A 22 -25.39 8.59 17.07
N VAL A 23 -25.08 9.37 16.03
CA VAL A 23 -26.12 9.90 15.12
C VAL A 23 -26.78 8.75 14.38
N ARG A 24 -28.11 8.72 14.42
CA ARG A 24 -28.93 7.74 13.74
C ARG A 24 -29.12 8.15 12.28
N ARG A 25 -28.65 7.32 11.35
CA ARG A 25 -28.91 7.49 9.92
C ARG A 25 -30.24 6.83 9.56
N LEU A 26 -31.08 7.53 8.78
CA LEU A 26 -32.39 7.03 8.35
C LEU A 26 -32.35 6.27 7.00
N GLN A 27 -31.22 6.30 6.29
CA GLN A 27 -31.05 5.55 5.05
C GLN A 27 -30.90 4.05 5.32
N ARG A 28 -31.52 3.24 4.46
CA ARG A 28 -31.68 1.77 4.58
C ARG A 28 -30.35 0.97 4.51
N SER A 29 -29.22 1.64 4.28
CA SER A 29 -27.88 1.05 4.18
C SER A 29 -26.82 2.08 4.56
N GLY A 30 -25.79 1.66 5.30
CA GLY A 30 -24.67 2.50 5.73
C GLY A 30 -24.31 2.32 7.19
N HIS A 31 -23.07 2.64 7.54
CA HIS A 31 -22.51 2.50 8.88
C HIS A 31 -22.21 3.91 9.38
N VAL A 32 -22.50 4.21 10.64
CA VAL A 32 -22.09 5.48 11.26
C VAL A 32 -21.01 5.16 12.27
N THR A 33 -19.80 5.67 12.01
CA THR A 33 -18.66 5.43 12.88
C THR A 33 -18.24 6.74 13.53
N VAL A 34 -18.17 6.76 14.85
CA VAL A 34 -17.65 7.89 15.61
C VAL A 34 -16.15 7.67 15.79
N ALA A 35 -15.33 8.57 15.22
CA ALA A 35 -13.87 8.45 15.25
C ALA A 35 -13.33 8.27 16.68
N ALA A 36 -13.89 8.99 17.66
CA ALA A 36 -13.47 8.90 19.07
C ALA A 36 -13.66 7.51 19.70
N HIS A 37 -14.62 6.70 19.22
CA HIS A 37 -14.86 5.34 19.73
C HIS A 37 -14.08 4.27 18.96
N MET A 38 -13.49 4.64 17.84
CA MET A 38 -12.71 3.72 17.03
C MET A 38 -11.40 3.38 17.74
N PRO A 39 -10.92 2.11 17.72
CA PRO A 39 -9.62 1.77 18.28
C PRO A 39 -8.49 2.61 17.66
N LYS A 40 -7.45 2.96 18.44
CA LYS A 40 -6.35 3.84 17.99
C LYS A 40 -5.69 3.37 16.69
N THR A 41 -5.50 2.06 16.53
CA THR A 41 -4.96 1.46 15.30
C THR A 41 -5.86 1.74 14.10
N HIS A 42 -7.18 1.58 14.25
CA HIS A 42 -8.15 1.87 13.21
C HIS A 42 -8.25 3.38 12.92
N GLN A 43 -8.16 4.25 13.94
CA GLN A 43 -8.13 5.71 13.74
C GLN A 43 -6.95 6.15 12.86
N HIS A 44 -5.77 5.57 13.10
CA HIS A 44 -4.57 5.85 12.31
C HIS A 44 -4.76 5.48 10.83
N TYR A 45 -5.48 4.40 10.54
CA TYR A 45 -5.80 4.00 9.17
C TYR A 45 -7.01 4.74 8.57
N ALA A 46 -7.95 5.21 9.39
CA ALA A 46 -9.17 5.88 8.93
C ALA A 46 -8.89 7.14 8.11
N ASN A 47 -7.81 7.85 8.42
CA ASN A 47 -7.37 9.04 7.68
C ASN A 47 -6.49 8.73 6.45
N THR A 48 -6.18 7.46 6.20
CA THR A 48 -5.35 7.05 5.07
C THR A 48 -6.20 7.01 3.80
N THR A 49 -6.16 8.09 3.02
CA THR A 49 -6.76 8.16 1.67
C THR A 49 -5.69 7.88 0.59
N PRO A 50 -6.09 7.54 -0.66
CA PRO A 50 -5.12 7.37 -1.75
C PRO A 50 -4.33 8.66 -1.98
N ALA A 51 -4.99 9.82 -1.92
CA ALA A 51 -4.37 11.13 -2.07
C ALA A 51 -3.33 11.39 -0.98
N SER A 52 -3.67 11.10 0.29
CA SER A 52 -2.71 11.24 1.41
C SER A 52 -1.50 10.33 1.25
N LEU A 53 -1.68 9.10 0.75
CA LEU A 53 -0.55 8.20 0.47
C LEU A 53 0.35 8.75 -0.64
N VAL A 54 -0.22 9.28 -1.73
CA VAL A 54 0.53 9.89 -2.83
C VAL A 54 1.27 11.15 -2.38
N GLU A 55 0.67 11.97 -1.53
CA GLU A 55 1.33 13.16 -0.96
C GLU A 55 2.53 12.75 -0.10
N ARG A 56 2.35 11.75 0.78
CA ARG A 56 3.42 11.24 1.64
C ARG A 56 4.58 10.64 0.85
N THR A 57 4.30 9.90 -0.22
CA THR A 57 5.33 9.36 -1.10
C THR A 57 5.98 10.45 -1.95
N GLY A 58 5.23 11.46 -2.37
CA GLY A 58 5.76 12.63 -3.08
C GLY A 58 6.77 13.42 -2.27
N ARG A 59 6.65 13.43 -0.93
CA ARG A 59 7.71 13.98 -0.07
C ARG A 59 9.02 13.21 -0.25
N ILE A 60 9.01 11.91 -0.47
CA ILE A 60 10.23 11.12 -0.70
C ILE A 60 10.81 11.46 -2.08
N GLY A 61 9.96 11.44 -3.11
CA GLY A 61 10.30 11.82 -4.47
C GLY A 61 9.19 11.47 -5.47
N VAL A 62 9.35 11.96 -6.71
CA VAL A 62 8.36 11.85 -7.78
C VAL A 62 8.13 10.40 -8.20
N ASN A 63 9.20 9.63 -8.39
CA ASN A 63 9.12 8.23 -8.84
C ASN A 63 8.43 7.35 -7.80
N THR A 64 8.71 7.59 -6.51
CA THR A 64 8.02 6.91 -5.41
C THR A 64 6.53 7.21 -5.43
N ALA A 65 6.14 8.47 -5.69
CA ALA A 65 4.74 8.87 -5.83
C ALA A 65 4.05 8.19 -7.02
N THR A 66 4.67 8.25 -8.21
CA THR A 66 4.15 7.64 -9.43
C THR A 66 3.99 6.13 -9.29
N LEU A 67 4.95 5.44 -8.65
CA LEU A 67 4.85 3.99 -8.43
C LEU A 67 3.68 3.63 -7.52
N VAL A 68 3.49 4.37 -6.41
CA VAL A 68 2.38 4.12 -5.50
C VAL A 68 1.04 4.47 -6.12
N GLU A 69 0.96 5.55 -6.90
CA GLU A 69 -0.24 5.88 -7.67
C GLU A 69 -0.60 4.76 -8.65
N ARG A 70 0.37 4.28 -9.43
CA ARG A 70 0.16 3.17 -10.37
C ARG A 70 -0.28 1.89 -9.65
N LEU A 71 0.33 1.59 -8.51
CA LEU A 71 -0.04 0.46 -7.66
C LEU A 71 -1.52 0.53 -7.22
N MET A 72 -2.02 1.73 -6.90
CA MET A 72 -3.42 1.94 -6.53
C MET A 72 -4.37 1.79 -7.71
N ARG A 73 -3.98 2.27 -8.91
CA ARG A 73 -4.81 2.21 -10.13
C ARG A 73 -4.95 0.80 -10.70
N GLU A 74 -4.00 -0.10 -10.44
CA GLU A 74 -4.00 -1.47 -10.96
C GLU A 74 -5.18 -2.33 -10.43
N ARG A 75 -5.76 -1.99 -9.27
CA ARG A 75 -6.87 -2.75 -8.67
C ARG A 75 -8.14 -1.92 -8.68
N ARG A 76 -9.28 -2.60 -8.90
CA ARG A 76 -10.63 -2.01 -8.80
C ARG A 76 -10.90 -1.37 -7.44
N HIS A 77 -10.29 -1.90 -6.37
CA HIS A 77 -10.41 -1.38 -5.01
C HIS A 77 -9.04 -0.93 -4.49
N PRO A 78 -8.72 0.38 -4.51
CA PRO A 78 -7.43 0.92 -4.04
C PRO A 78 -7.09 0.53 -2.60
N GLN A 79 -8.10 0.36 -1.74
CA GLN A 79 -7.92 -0.03 -0.33
C GLN A 79 -7.13 -1.33 -0.17
N GLN A 80 -7.24 -2.25 -1.14
CA GLN A 80 -6.48 -3.52 -1.14
C GLN A 80 -4.96 -3.30 -1.27
N ARG A 81 -4.54 -2.13 -1.74
CA ARG A 81 -3.14 -1.78 -1.98
C ARG A 81 -2.54 -0.87 -0.90
N TYR A 82 -3.34 -0.36 0.04
CA TYR A 82 -2.88 0.54 1.10
C TYR A 82 -1.75 -0.07 1.93
N ARG A 83 -1.90 -1.34 2.32
CA ARG A 83 -0.84 -2.05 3.08
C ARG A 83 0.45 -2.14 2.28
N ALA A 84 0.38 -2.39 0.98
CA ALA A 84 1.56 -2.46 0.13
C ALA A 84 2.25 -1.10 -0.01
N ALA A 85 1.50 -0.01 -0.22
CA ALA A 85 2.05 1.34 -0.26
C ALA A 85 2.69 1.76 1.07
N MET A 86 2.05 1.45 2.20
CA MET A 86 2.64 1.71 3.51
C MET A 86 3.92 0.91 3.76
N ARG A 87 3.98 -0.34 3.28
CA ARG A 87 5.24 -1.12 3.33
C ARG A 87 6.35 -0.48 2.50
N ILE A 88 6.02 0.09 1.33
CA ILE A 88 7.00 0.83 0.51
C ILE A 88 7.49 2.07 1.28
N LEU A 89 6.57 2.85 1.86
CA LEU A 89 6.92 4.00 2.70
C LEU A 89 7.82 3.62 3.89
N SER A 90 7.61 2.45 4.50
CA SER A 90 8.42 1.98 5.63
C SER A 90 9.88 1.65 5.26
N LEU A 91 10.21 1.56 3.97
CA LEU A 91 11.59 1.36 3.51
C LEU A 91 12.43 2.64 3.60
N SER A 92 11.77 3.80 3.58
CA SER A 92 12.44 5.11 3.61
C SER A 92 13.35 5.31 4.83
N PRO A 93 12.91 5.08 6.09
CA PRO A 93 13.78 5.21 7.24
C PRO A 93 14.91 4.16 7.29
N ARG A 94 14.75 3.02 6.60
CA ARG A 94 15.74 1.93 6.61
C ARG A 94 16.86 2.13 5.58
N TYR A 95 16.52 2.61 4.39
CA TYR A 95 17.46 2.72 3.26
C TYR A 95 17.78 4.17 2.86
N GLY A 96 17.05 5.14 3.40
CA GLY A 96 17.13 6.55 3.00
C GLY A 96 16.17 6.89 1.85
N ARG A 97 15.87 8.18 1.72
CA ARG A 97 14.93 8.70 0.70
C ARG A 97 15.48 8.57 -0.71
N GLU A 98 16.75 8.93 -0.92
CA GLU A 98 17.41 8.89 -2.23
C GLU A 98 17.45 7.48 -2.82
N ARG A 99 17.86 6.48 -2.02
CA ARG A 99 17.92 5.10 -2.46
C ARG A 99 16.54 4.54 -2.80
N LEU A 100 15.53 4.86 -1.98
CA LEU A 100 14.16 4.45 -2.24
C LEU A 100 13.63 5.06 -3.54
N GLU A 101 13.92 6.33 -3.78
CA GLU A 101 13.52 7.03 -4.99
C GLU A 101 14.18 6.41 -6.24
N ALA A 102 15.49 6.12 -6.19
CA ALA A 102 16.20 5.42 -7.27
C ALA A 102 15.65 4.00 -7.51
N ALA A 103 15.33 3.27 -6.44
CA ALA A 103 14.71 1.95 -6.56
C ALA A 103 13.31 2.02 -7.21
N CYS A 104 12.51 3.03 -6.84
CA CYS A 104 11.20 3.28 -7.42
C CYS A 104 11.28 3.74 -8.88
N ALA A 105 12.34 4.45 -9.28
CA ALA A 105 12.62 4.77 -10.69
C ALA A 105 12.95 3.52 -11.52
N ARG A 106 13.66 2.55 -10.93
CA ARG A 106 14.05 1.29 -11.62
C ARG A 106 12.92 0.26 -11.71
N ALA A 107 12.05 0.19 -10.71
CA ALA A 107 11.04 -0.86 -10.59
C ALA A 107 10.05 -1.00 -11.78
N PRO A 108 9.58 0.09 -12.43
CA PRO A 108 8.73 -0.01 -13.61
C PRO A 108 9.38 -0.71 -14.80
N ASN A 109 10.71 -0.59 -14.97
CA ASN A 109 11.45 -1.19 -16.09
C ASN A 109 11.42 -2.73 -16.05
N ILE A 110 11.27 -3.30 -14.85
CA ILE A 110 11.24 -4.75 -14.61
C ILE A 110 9.78 -5.22 -14.43
N LYS A 111 8.79 -4.37 -14.76
CA LYS A 111 7.34 -4.59 -14.53
C LYS A 111 7.00 -4.98 -13.09
N ALA A 112 7.78 -4.49 -12.12
CA ALA A 112 7.80 -5.02 -10.77
C ALA A 112 7.21 -4.02 -9.77
N LEU A 113 5.88 -3.85 -9.77
CA LEU A 113 5.16 -2.85 -8.96
C LEU A 113 4.89 -3.28 -7.50
N SER A 114 5.59 -4.30 -6.99
CA SER A 114 5.34 -4.84 -5.66
C SER A 114 6.35 -4.35 -4.61
N TYR A 115 5.94 -4.31 -3.35
CA TYR A 115 6.87 -4.11 -2.23
C TYR A 115 8.06 -5.09 -2.29
N SER A 116 7.80 -6.37 -2.61
CA SER A 116 8.85 -7.39 -2.65
C SER A 116 9.93 -7.04 -3.66
N SER A 117 9.50 -6.53 -4.82
CA SER A 117 10.38 -6.10 -5.90
C SER A 117 11.22 -4.89 -5.52
N VAL A 118 10.60 -3.84 -4.97
CA VAL A 118 11.32 -2.65 -4.50
C VAL A 118 12.30 -2.99 -3.38
N ASN A 119 11.89 -3.84 -2.43
CA ASN A 119 12.76 -4.31 -1.37
C ASN A 119 13.91 -5.18 -1.89
N ALA A 120 13.70 -6.00 -2.93
CA ALA A 120 14.76 -6.76 -3.57
C ALA A 120 15.77 -5.84 -4.25
N ILE A 121 15.31 -4.83 -5.00
CA ILE A 121 16.17 -3.82 -5.64
C ILE A 121 17.09 -3.16 -4.59
N LEU A 122 16.51 -2.71 -3.47
CA LEU A 122 17.27 -2.08 -2.38
C LEU A 122 18.21 -3.04 -1.65
N LYS A 123 17.77 -4.29 -1.44
CA LYS A 123 18.55 -5.32 -0.75
C LYS A 123 19.78 -5.72 -1.55
N PHE A 124 19.66 -5.85 -2.88
CA PHE A 124 20.76 -6.21 -3.77
C PHE A 124 21.54 -5.00 -4.29
N GLY A 125 21.21 -3.78 -3.85
CA GLY A 125 21.91 -2.56 -4.28
C GLY A 125 21.70 -2.21 -5.75
N LEU A 126 20.68 -2.77 -6.40
CA LEU A 126 20.36 -2.52 -7.82
C LEU A 126 19.89 -1.07 -8.05
N ASP A 127 19.56 -0.34 -6.99
CA ASP A 127 19.30 1.10 -7.04
C ASP A 127 20.54 1.91 -7.43
N ARG A 128 21.75 1.35 -7.27
CA ARG A 128 23.03 2.01 -7.55
C ARG A 128 23.73 1.51 -8.81
N ALA A 129 23.25 0.41 -9.38
CA ALA A 129 23.83 -0.17 -10.58
C ALA A 129 23.39 0.64 -11.80
N ASP A 130 24.31 0.98 -12.69
CA ASP A 130 23.99 1.64 -13.95
C ASP A 130 22.92 0.85 -14.72
N LEU A 131 21.96 1.57 -15.31
CA LEU A 131 20.92 0.98 -16.16
C LEU A 131 21.50 0.43 -17.48
N MET A 132 22.76 0.77 -17.79
CA MET A 132 23.53 0.30 -18.94
C MET A 132 24.28 -1.01 -18.68
N ALA A 133 23.73 -1.92 -17.88
CA ALA A 133 24.23 -3.29 -17.89
C ALA A 133 23.86 -3.92 -19.24
N GLU A 134 24.87 -3.99 -20.11
CA GLU A 134 24.94 -4.72 -21.37
C GLU A 134 23.97 -5.91 -21.46
N PRO A 135 23.34 -6.15 -22.62
CA PRO A 135 22.47 -7.31 -22.80
C PRO A 135 23.21 -8.57 -22.35
N ALA A 136 22.54 -9.37 -21.53
CA ALA A 136 23.09 -10.58 -20.95
C ALA A 136 23.85 -11.36 -22.02
N LYS A 137 25.16 -11.54 -21.80
CA LYS A 137 26.01 -12.36 -22.68
C LYS A 137 25.27 -13.68 -22.95
N PRO A 138 25.21 -14.15 -24.21
CA PRO A 138 24.50 -15.37 -24.55
C PRO A 138 24.98 -16.49 -23.63
N THR A 139 24.02 -17.19 -23.01
CA THR A 139 24.31 -18.33 -22.14
C THR A 139 25.25 -19.28 -22.87
N PRO A 140 26.40 -19.69 -22.27
CA PRO A 140 27.35 -20.57 -22.93
C PRO A 140 26.62 -21.84 -23.37
N ALA A 141 26.83 -22.30 -24.60
CA ALA A 141 26.13 -23.48 -25.12
C ALA A 141 26.45 -24.70 -24.24
N HIS A 142 25.42 -25.28 -23.60
CA HIS A 142 25.56 -26.48 -22.78
C HIS A 142 24.76 -27.63 -23.40
N LYS A 143 25.38 -28.81 -23.40
CA LYS A 143 24.88 -30.04 -24.04
C LYS A 143 23.58 -30.60 -23.45
N ASN A 144 23.09 -30.01 -22.35
CA ASN A 144 21.92 -30.44 -21.59
C ASN A 144 20.63 -29.67 -21.94
N ILE A 145 20.67 -28.74 -22.90
CA ILE A 145 19.43 -28.10 -23.38
C ILE A 145 18.72 -29.07 -24.33
N ARG A 146 17.71 -29.78 -23.81
CA ARG A 146 16.81 -30.58 -24.64
C ARG A 146 15.81 -29.63 -25.30
N GLY A 147 15.90 -29.50 -26.62
CA GLY A 147 15.03 -28.66 -27.42
C GLY A 147 13.58 -29.14 -27.42
N SER A 148 12.67 -28.28 -27.91
CA SER A 148 11.23 -28.55 -28.02
C SER A 148 10.89 -29.83 -28.79
N ALA A 149 11.80 -30.30 -29.67
CA ALA A 149 11.67 -31.56 -30.40
C ALA A 149 11.70 -32.83 -29.52
N TYR A 150 12.03 -32.72 -28.22
CA TYR A 150 12.04 -33.86 -27.30
C TYR A 150 10.65 -34.27 -26.77
N TYR A 151 9.64 -33.41 -26.92
CA TYR A 151 8.27 -33.66 -26.41
C TYR A 151 7.24 -33.86 -27.54
N GLN A 152 7.66 -34.43 -28.66
CA GLN A 152 6.75 -34.77 -29.76
C GLN A 152 6.24 -36.20 -29.64
#